data_AF-A0A484ZUU4-F1
#
_entry.id   AF-A0A484ZUU4-F1
#
_cell.length_a   1.000
_cell.length_b   1.000
_cell.length_c   1.000
_cell.angle_alpha   90.00
_cell.angle_beta   90.00
_cell.angle_gamma   90.00
#
_symmetry.space_group_name_H-M   'P 1'
#
loop_
_entity.id
_entity.type
_entity.pdbx_description
1 polymer ?
#
loop_
_entity_poly.entity_id
_entity_poly.type
_entity_poly.pdbx_seq_one_letter_code
_entity_poly.pdbx_strand_id
1 'polypeptide(L)' 'MEQLQAGLAAYEPELMVAFGRQMRAKLGMFTQDPQDNDLLNGLLDLMAKEKRDYTQTFRLLGTVEQASF' A
#
# COMPACT_ATOMS: atom_id res chain seq x y z
N MET A 1 -15.63 -29.11 7.27
CA MET A 1 -16.13 -27.81 7.79
C MET A 1 -14.98 -27.01 8.40
N GLU A 2 -14.25 -27.56 9.38
CA GLU A 2 -13.13 -26.86 10.04
C GLU A 2 -12.00 -26.41 9.09
N GLN A 3 -11.58 -27.24 8.13
CA GLN A 3 -10.55 -26.84 7.15
C GLN A 3 -10.98 -25.69 6.22
N LEU A 4 -12.27 -25.61 5.86
CA LEU A 4 -12.78 -24.52 5.03
C LEU A 4 -12.83 -23.20 5.81
N GLN A 5 -13.24 -23.27 7.08
CA GLN A 5 -13.24 -22.11 7.97
C GLN A 5 -11.83 -21.62 8.26
N ALA A 6 -10.87 -22.54 8.48
CA ALA A 6 -9.46 -22.20 8.64
C ALA A 6 -8.88 -21.55 7.37
N GLY A 7 -9.23 -22.05 6.18
CA GLY A 7 -8.84 -21.45 4.91
C GLY A 7 -9.39 -20.03 4.71
N LEU A 8 -10.65 -19.79 5.08
CA LEU A 8 -11.25 -18.46 5.05
C LEU A 8 -10.60 -17.50 6.06
N ALA A 9 -10.29 -17.98 7.27
CA ALA A 9 -9.63 -17.19 8.30
C ALA A 9 -8.20 -16.78 7.90
N ALA A 10 -7.51 -17.60 7.12
CA ALA A 10 -6.15 -17.31 6.64
C ALA A 10 -6.12 -16.29 5.49
N TYR A 11 -7.23 -16.08 4.77
CA TYR A 11 -7.26 -15.21 3.59
C TYR A 11 -6.94 -13.75 3.93
N GLU A 12 -7.57 -13.20 4.96
CA GLU A 12 -7.42 -11.78 5.30
C GLU A 12 -5.99 -11.42 5.74
N PRO A 13 -5.31 -12.17 6.63
CA PRO A 13 -3.90 -11.94 6.94
C PRO A 13 -2.98 -12.00 5.72
N GLU A 14 -3.14 -13.01 4.86
CA GLU A 14 -2.31 -13.17 3.66
C GLU A 14 -2.53 -12.04 2.65
N LEU A 15 -3.79 -11.61 2.49
CA LEU A 15 -4.13 -10.45 1.66
C LEU A 15 -3.46 -9.19 2.18
N MET A 16 -3.50 -8.93 3.48
CA MET A 16 -2.89 -7.75 4.09
C MET A 16 -1.36 -7.74 3.92
N VAL A 17 -0.70 -8.89 4.07
CA VAL A 17 0.74 -9.02 3.84
C VAL A 17 1.09 -8.74 2.37
N ALA A 18 0.38 -9.38 1.43
CA ALA A 18 0.63 -9.21 0.00
C ALA A 18 0.35 -7.77 -0.45
N PHE A 19 -0.77 -7.19 0.01
CA PHE A 19 -1.17 -5.82 -0.28
C PHE A 19 -0.16 -4.81 0.26
N GLY A 20 0.20 -4.90 1.54
CA GLY A 20 1.16 -4.00 2.17
C GLY A 20 2.53 -4.03 1.52
N ARG A 21 2.99 -5.21 1.09
CA ARG A 21 4.24 -5.35 0.30
C ARG A 21 4.16 -4.61 -1.03
N GLN A 22 3.06 -4.75 -1.77
CA GLN A 22 2.90 -4.10 -3.07
C GLN A 22 2.73 -2.58 -2.95
N MET A 23 2.02 -2.10 -1.94
CA MET A 23 1.80 -0.67 -1.73
C MET A 23 3.08 0.06 -1.34
N ARG A 24 3.90 -0.51 -0.46
CA ARG A 24 5.22 0.06 -0.11
C ARG A 24 6.14 0.16 -1.34
N ALA A 25 6.14 -0.86 -2.19
CA ALA A 25 6.89 -0.81 -3.45
C ALA A 25 6.42 0.33 -4.37
N LYS A 26 5.11 0.61 -4.43
CA LYS A 26 4.57 1.76 -5.17
C LYS A 26 4.96 3.12 -4.59
N LEU A 27 5.20 3.18 -3.28
CA LEU A 27 5.69 4.37 -2.57
C LEU A 27 7.22 4.53 -2.63
N GLY A 28 7.94 3.56 -3.20
CA GLY A 28 9.42 3.56 -3.20
C GLY A 28 10.04 3.23 -1.85
N MET A 29 9.27 2.63 -0.93
CA MET A 29 9.74 2.21 0.39
C MET A 29 10.24 0.76 0.34
N PHE A 30 11.53 0.56 0.58
CA PHE A 30 12.17 -0.77 0.52
C PHE A 30 12.35 -1.43 1.89
N THR A 31 12.16 -0.67 2.97
CA THR A 31 12.14 -1.15 4.36
C THR A 31 10.71 -1.27 4.87
N GLN A 32 10.53 -1.90 6.03
CA GLN A 32 9.25 -1.93 6.75
C GLN A 32 9.32 -0.93 7.91
N ASP A 33 8.39 0.01 7.93
CA ASP A 33 8.15 0.89 9.07
C ASP A 33 6.69 0.76 9.52
N PRO A 34 6.41 0.72 10.85
CA PRO A 34 5.04 0.75 11.36
C PRO A 34 4.18 1.90 10.81
N GLN A 35 4.78 3.02 10.42
CA GLN A 35 4.11 4.21 9.89
C GLN A 35 3.81 4.12 8.37
N ASP A 36 4.27 3.09 7.67
CA ASP A 36 4.06 2.93 6.22
C ASP A 36 2.56 2.92 5.85
N ASN A 37 1.73 2.30 6.70
CA ASN A 37 0.29 2.25 6.52
C ASN A 37 -0.37 3.62 6.69
N ASP A 38 0.11 4.44 7.64
CA ASP A 38 -0.43 5.78 7.87
C ASP A 38 -0.15 6.69 6.67
N LEU A 39 1.06 6.59 6.10
CA LEU A 39 1.44 7.33 4.89
C LEU A 39 0.63 6.89 3.68
N LEU A 40 0.45 5.57 3.48
CA LEU A 40 -0.37 5.04 2.40
C LEU A 40 -1.82 5.53 2.52
N ASN A 41 -2.43 5.39 3.70
CA ASN A 41 -3.81 5.79 3.92
C ASN A 41 -3.99 7.30 3.72
N GLY A 42 -3.06 8.12 4.24
CA GLY A 42 -3.08 9.57 4.02
C GLY A 42 -3.00 9.96 2.54
N LEU A 43 -2.17 9.27 1.75
CA LEU A 43 -2.11 9.49 0.30
C LEU A 43 -3.42 9.08 -0.40
N LEU A 44 -3.97 7.92 -0.07
CA LEU A 44 -5.22 7.44 -0.67
C LEU A 44 -6.41 8.36 -0.32
N ASP A 45 -6.49 8.82 0.92
CA ASP A 45 -7.52 9.78 1.36
C ASP A 45 -7.39 11.11 0.61
N LEU A 46 -6.17 11.61 0.43
CA LEU A 46 -5.92 12.83 -0.35
C LEU A 46 -6.31 12.64 -1.82
N MET A 47 -5.93 11.52 -2.43
CA MET A 47 -6.29 11.18 -3.80
C MET A 47 -7.80 11.07 -3.98
N ALA A 48 -8.50 10.46 -3.03
CA ALA A 48 -9.96 10.34 -3.05
C ALA A 48 -10.63 11.72 -2.92
N LYS A 49 -10.16 12.55 -1.98
CA LYS A 49 -10.66 13.92 -1.76
C LYS A 49 -10.50 14.80 -3.00
N GLU A 50 -9.34 14.72 -3.65
CA GLU A 50 -9.01 15.52 -4.83
C GLU A 50 -9.41 14.85 -6.16
N LYS A 51 -10.00 13.65 -6.12
CA LYS A 51 -10.38 12.85 -7.30
C LYS A 51 -9.21 12.65 -8.27
N ARG A 52 -8.02 12.40 -7.72
CA ARG A 52 -6.80 12.17 -8.51
C ARG A 52 -6.86 10.81 -9.17
N ASP A 53 -6.34 10.72 -10.39
CA ASP A 53 -6.20 9.43 -11.07
C ASP A 53 -5.17 8.56 -10.34
N TYR A 54 -5.58 7.32 -10.02
CA TYR A 54 -4.75 6.39 -9.26
C TYR A 54 -3.44 6.05 -9.99
N THR A 55 -3.55 5.70 -11.27
CA THR A 55 -2.40 5.21 -12.05
C THR A 55 -1.39 6.34 -12.30
N GLN A 56 -1.88 7.52 -12.65
CA GLN A 56 -1.06 8.69 -12.93
C GLN A 56 -0.36 9.19 -11.66
N THR A 57 -1.05 9.18 -10.50
CA THR A 57 -0.45 9.64 -9.24
C THR A 57 0.78 8.80 -8.88
N PHE A 58 0.67 7.47 -8.87
CA PHE A 58 1.80 6.60 -8.57
C PHE A 58 2.90 6.64 -9.65
N ARG A 59 2.53 6.84 -10.93
CA ARG A 59 3.52 7.01 -12.01
C ARG A 59 4.35 8.27 -11.82
N LEU A 60 3.72 9.39 -11.47
CA LEU A 60 4.39 10.65 -11.19
C LEU A 60 5.22 10.58 -9.90
N LEU A 61 4.72 9.89 -8.88
CA LEU A 61 5.45 9.68 -7.63
C LEU A 61 6.78 8.96 -7.89
N GLY A 62 6.81 7.98 -8.79
CA GLY A 62 8.05 7.30 -9.19
C GLY A 62 9.06 8.14 -9.97
N THR A 63 8.68 9.36 -10.41
CA THR A 63 9.60 10.33 -11.01
C THR A 63 10.16 11.34 -10.01
N VAL A 64 9.65 11.34 -8.77
CA VAL A 64 10.20 12.17 -7.71
C VAL A 64 11.58 11.64 -7.36
N GLU A 65 12.61 12.45 -7.56
CA GLU A 65 13.95 12.14 -7.08
C GLU A 65 13.88 11.96 -5.56
N GLN A 66 14.34 10.82 -5.06
CA GLN A 66 14.60 10.68 -3.63
C GLN A 66 15.71 11.66 -3.30
N ALA A 67 15.33 12.85 -2.82
CA ALA A 67 16.28 13.83 -2.31
C ALA A 67 17.13 13.13 -1.26
N SER A 68 18.36 12.82 -1.64
CA SER A 68 19.36 12.20 -0.78
C SER A 68 19.76 13.27 0.22
N PHE A 69 19.29 13.15 1.46
CA PHE A 69 19.82 13.88 2.61
C PHE A 69 20.96 13.08 3.25
#